data_AF-T0RQF6-F1
#
_entry.id   AF-T0RQF6-F1
#
_cell.length_a   1.000
_cell.length_b   1.000
_cell.length_c   1.000
_cell.angle_alpha   90.00
_cell.angle_beta   90.00
_cell.angle_gamma   90.00
#
_symmetry.space_group_name_H-M   'P 1'
#
loop_
_entity.id
_entity.type
_entity.pdbx_description
1 polymer ?
#
loop_
_entity_poly.entity_id
_entity_poly.type
_entity_poly.pdbx_seq_one_letter_code
_entity_poly.pdbx_strand_id
1 'polypeptide(L)'
;MQKRLDYVLNHALLVHFLLFGMYLVGMWLVHLALVSLVTFFHLQLDHNFSVIDNWLNDQSWGIAFVTKLVTLVISLNFINIWSTSRKPFVDLIKGHHSGPVKSVWAYCLFILLFMLVYGRPIFNPLGHISVLNVITSIIGTSLFFASDVFVVLTLEDLYPVQKRERAQQVILYSVMSFLFAKNVFAYTDGFDFSYLILSLILFFLLFYKDAGWRTVIPFLLFVAIPHFSLFGKDPFWKGEYSPFIYKWPIESLHYLIILIVLFCYTYYKKKNVNSK
;
A
#
# COMPACT_ATOMS: atom_id res chain seq x y z
N MET A 1 2.26 9.06 34.61
CA MET A 1 2.68 8.45 33.32
C MET A 1 2.10 7.03 33.17
N GLN A 2 2.26 6.13 34.16
CA GLN A 2 1.75 4.75 34.14
C GLN A 2 0.24 4.60 33.79
N LYS A 3 -0.66 5.23 34.57
CA LYS A 3 -2.13 5.16 34.33
C LYS A 3 -2.56 5.63 32.92
N ARG A 4 -1.77 6.51 32.29
CA ARG A 4 -2.04 7.03 30.94
C ARG A 4 -1.62 6.02 29.87
N LEU A 5 -0.52 5.31 30.10
CA LEU A 5 -0.07 4.21 29.25
C LEU A 5 -1.08 3.05 29.28
N ASP A 6 -1.57 2.70 30.47
CA ASP A 6 -2.56 1.63 30.65
C ASP A 6 -3.90 1.95 29.96
N TYR A 7 -4.35 3.22 30.00
CA TYR A 7 -5.54 3.66 29.28
C TYR A 7 -5.38 3.55 27.76
N VAL A 8 -4.23 3.98 27.24
CA VAL A 8 -3.92 3.93 25.80
C VAL A 8 -3.82 2.48 25.32
N LEU A 9 -3.20 1.59 26.08
CA LEU A 9 -3.13 0.16 25.79
C LEU A 9 -4.52 -0.49 25.73
N ASN A 10 -5.46 -0.05 26.57
CA ASN A 10 -6.84 -0.53 26.55
C ASN A 10 -7.64 -0.02 25.33
N HIS A 11 -7.16 1.01 24.63
CA HIS A 11 -7.81 1.64 23.48
C HIS A 11 -6.88 1.74 22.27
N ALA A 12 -5.88 0.84 22.18
CA ALA A 12 -4.82 0.93 21.17
C ALA A 12 -5.40 0.94 19.75
N LEU A 13 -6.39 0.10 19.47
CA LEU A 13 -7.05 0.07 18.16
C LEU A 13 -7.72 1.40 17.78
N LEU A 14 -8.32 2.11 18.75
CA LEU A 14 -8.91 3.43 18.51
C LEU A 14 -7.82 4.47 18.21
N VAL A 15 -6.69 4.42 18.94
CA VAL A 15 -5.54 5.30 18.66
C VAL A 15 -5.00 5.05 17.26
N HIS A 16 -4.90 3.79 16.84
CA HIS A 16 -4.49 3.42 15.49
C HIS A 16 -5.47 3.95 14.44
N PHE A 17 -6.78 3.78 14.66
CA PHE A 17 -7.81 4.35 13.78
C PHE A 17 -7.64 5.87 13.62
N LEU A 18 -7.50 6.60 14.73
CA LEU A 18 -7.40 8.05 14.70
C LEU A 18 -6.11 8.54 14.05
N LEU A 19 -4.95 7.98 14.41
CA LEU A 19 -3.66 8.43 13.88
C LEU A 19 -3.44 8.01 12.42
N PHE A 20 -3.85 6.80 12.04
CA PHE A 20 -3.83 6.38 10.64
C PHE A 20 -4.86 7.17 9.82
N GLY A 21 -6.05 7.43 10.37
CA GLY A 21 -7.04 8.32 9.76
C GLY A 21 -6.50 9.74 9.54
N MET A 22 -5.79 10.30 10.52
CA MET A 22 -5.13 11.59 10.38
C MET A 22 -4.07 11.59 9.27
N TYR A 23 -3.27 10.52 9.15
CA TYR A 23 -2.35 10.35 8.02
C TYR A 23 -3.10 10.38 6.68
N LEU A 24 -4.22 9.66 6.55
CA LEU A 24 -5.00 9.62 5.31
C LEU A 24 -5.74 10.94 5.01
N VAL A 25 -6.23 11.65 6.02
CA VAL A 25 -6.78 13.00 5.85
C VAL A 25 -5.69 13.97 5.43
N GLY A 26 -4.48 13.87 6.02
CA GLY A 26 -3.32 14.63 5.57
C GLY A 26 -3.00 14.39 4.09
N MET A 27 -3.08 13.13 3.64
CA MET A 27 -2.89 12.76 2.24
C MET A 27 -3.89 13.47 1.34
N TRP A 28 -5.17 13.48 1.72
CA TRP A 28 -6.21 14.20 0.98
C TRP A 28 -5.92 15.71 0.89
N LEU A 29 -5.58 16.35 2.01
CA LEU A 29 -5.29 17.79 2.06
C LEU A 29 -4.07 18.18 1.22
N VAL A 30 -2.98 17.41 1.32
CA VAL A 30 -1.76 17.64 0.52
C VAL A 30 -2.06 17.43 -0.97
N HIS A 31 -2.80 16.38 -1.32
CA HIS A 31 -3.18 16.12 -2.71
C HIS A 31 -4.01 17.27 -3.28
N LEU A 32 -5.04 17.70 -2.55
CA LEU A 32 -5.90 18.82 -2.94
C LEU A 32 -5.11 20.11 -3.14
N ALA A 33 -4.17 20.41 -2.22
CA ALA A 33 -3.30 21.59 -2.34
C ALA A 33 -2.41 21.52 -3.59
N LEU A 34 -1.80 20.36 -3.87
CA LEU A 34 -0.94 20.17 -5.05
C LEU A 34 -1.72 20.32 -6.36
N VAL A 35 -2.86 19.64 -6.49
CA VAL A 35 -3.71 19.74 -7.68
C VAL A 35 -4.21 21.16 -7.87
N SER A 36 -4.67 21.83 -6.80
CA SER A 36 -5.13 23.23 -6.87
C SER A 36 -4.02 24.18 -7.32
N LEU A 37 -2.79 23.99 -6.82
CA LEU A 37 -1.63 24.80 -7.21
C LEU A 37 -1.30 24.62 -8.69
N VAL A 38 -1.26 23.37 -9.16
CA VAL A 38 -1.01 23.04 -10.57
C VAL A 38 -2.09 23.65 -11.46
N THR A 39 -3.37 23.44 -11.13
CA THR A 39 -4.50 23.97 -11.89
C THR A 39 -4.45 25.50 -11.95
N PHE A 40 -4.16 26.18 -10.84
CA PHE A 40 -4.02 27.63 -10.80
C PHE A 40 -2.97 28.14 -11.79
N PHE A 41 -1.77 27.55 -11.80
CA PHE A 41 -0.72 27.96 -12.73
C PHE A 41 -1.07 27.69 -14.19
N HIS A 42 -1.74 26.59 -14.50
CA HIS A 42 -2.16 26.32 -15.87
C HIS A 42 -3.26 27.28 -16.34
N LEU A 43 -4.20 27.63 -15.46
CA LEU A 43 -5.21 28.66 -15.76
C LEU A 43 -4.58 30.04 -15.99
N GLN A 44 -3.53 30.38 -15.24
CA GLN A 44 -2.78 31.63 -15.44
C GLN A 44 -2.02 31.67 -16.78
N LEU A 45 -1.73 30.51 -17.37
CA LEU A 45 -1.13 30.36 -18.70
C LEU A 45 -2.19 30.24 -19.81
N ASP A 46 -3.45 30.54 -19.52
CA ASP A 46 -4.60 30.43 -20.42
C ASP A 46 -4.79 29.01 -21.02
N HIS A 47 -4.32 27.97 -20.31
CA HIS A 47 -4.60 26.60 -20.71
C HIS A 47 -6.07 26.24 -20.40
N ASN A 48 -6.72 25.57 -21.35
CA ASN A 48 -8.08 25.07 -21.15
C ASN A 48 -8.11 23.87 -20.18
N PHE A 49 -9.30 23.57 -19.64
CA PHE A 49 -9.46 22.47 -18.67
C PHE A 49 -9.06 21.09 -19.22
N SER A 50 -9.18 20.83 -20.52
CA SER A 50 -8.77 19.55 -21.10
C SER A 50 -7.25 19.36 -21.07
N VAL A 51 -6.48 20.42 -21.32
CA VAL A 51 -5.02 20.39 -21.19
C VAL A 51 -4.61 20.15 -19.74
N ILE A 52 -5.31 20.76 -18.78
CA ILE A 52 -5.05 20.57 -17.35
C ILE A 52 -5.34 19.13 -16.93
N ASP A 53 -6.48 18.60 -17.34
CA ASP A 53 -6.90 17.23 -17.01
C ASP A 53 -5.92 16.19 -17.57
N ASN A 54 -5.53 16.34 -18.84
CA ASN A 54 -4.51 15.49 -19.46
C ASN A 54 -3.17 15.56 -18.72
N TRP A 55 -2.73 16.76 -18.35
CA TRP A 55 -1.47 16.92 -17.60
C TRP A 55 -1.55 16.26 -16.21
N LEU A 56 -2.65 16.44 -15.49
CA LEU A 56 -2.87 15.80 -14.19
C LEU A 56 -2.85 14.27 -14.32
N ASN A 57 -3.49 13.73 -15.37
CA ASN A 57 -3.48 12.31 -15.67
C ASN A 57 -2.06 11.80 -15.97
N ASP A 58 -1.31 12.49 -16.85
CA ASP A 58 0.06 12.13 -17.22
C ASP A 58 1.02 12.19 -16.03
N GLN A 59 0.83 13.16 -15.12
CA GLN A 59 1.66 13.34 -13.93
C GLN A 59 1.11 12.65 -12.68
N SER A 60 0.09 11.80 -12.81
CA SER A 60 -0.61 11.16 -11.69
C SER A 60 0.32 10.48 -10.68
N TRP A 61 1.26 9.66 -11.16
CA TRP A 61 2.22 9.00 -10.27
C TRP A 61 3.17 9.99 -9.59
N GLY A 62 3.59 11.04 -10.28
CA GLY A 62 4.42 12.11 -9.71
C GLY A 62 3.67 12.84 -8.60
N ILE A 63 2.43 13.23 -8.84
CA ILE A 63 1.56 13.88 -7.86
C ILE A 63 1.32 12.95 -6.66
N ALA A 64 0.95 11.69 -6.90
CA ALA A 64 0.72 10.70 -5.85
C ALA A 64 1.98 10.45 -5.01
N PHE A 65 3.15 10.39 -5.66
CA PHE A 65 4.44 10.26 -5.00
C PHE A 65 4.73 11.43 -4.06
N VAL A 66 4.65 12.67 -4.56
CA VAL A 66 4.89 13.88 -3.74
C VAL A 66 3.88 13.96 -2.61
N THR A 67 2.61 13.66 -2.89
CA THR A 67 1.53 13.63 -1.89
C THR A 67 1.88 12.68 -0.74
N LYS A 68 2.19 11.42 -1.06
CA LYS A 68 2.51 10.39 -0.06
C LYS A 68 3.77 10.75 0.72
N LEU A 69 4.81 11.26 0.06
CA LEU A 69 6.08 11.61 0.71
C LEU A 69 5.91 12.77 1.70
N VAL A 70 5.27 13.88 1.28
CA VAL A 70 5.03 15.03 2.15
C VAL A 70 4.14 14.64 3.33
N THR A 71 3.08 13.89 3.07
CA THR A 71 2.16 13.42 4.12
C THR A 71 2.85 12.49 5.11
N LEU A 72 3.70 11.58 4.62
CA LEU A 72 4.50 10.69 5.46
C LEU A 72 5.42 11.49 6.39
N VAL A 73 6.12 12.49 5.87
CA VAL A 73 7.01 13.36 6.67
C VAL A 73 6.23 14.12 7.74
N ILE A 74 5.11 14.74 7.39
CA ILE A 74 4.26 15.48 8.34
C ILE A 74 3.73 14.53 9.43
N SER A 75 3.19 13.38 9.02
CA SER A 75 2.55 12.43 9.94
C SER A 75 3.55 11.80 10.88
N LEU A 76 4.74 11.44 10.38
CA LEU A 76 5.78 10.88 11.24
C LEU A 76 6.36 11.92 12.19
N ASN A 77 6.51 13.18 11.77
CA ASN A 77 6.88 14.25 12.70
C ASN A 77 5.83 14.40 13.81
N PHE A 78 4.54 14.35 13.48
CA PHE A 78 3.48 14.46 14.47
C PHE A 78 3.41 13.26 15.42
N ILE A 79 3.49 12.04 14.88
CA ILE A 79 3.47 10.80 15.67
C ILE A 79 4.71 10.74 16.59
N ASN A 80 5.89 11.13 16.08
CA ASN A 80 7.14 11.08 16.83
C ASN A 80 7.25 12.10 17.96
N ILE A 81 6.37 13.11 18.05
CA ILE A 81 6.29 13.99 19.24
C ILE A 81 6.12 13.17 20.52
N TRP A 82 5.49 11.99 20.41
CA TRP A 82 5.23 11.09 21.52
C TRP A 82 6.28 9.98 21.68
N SER A 83 7.27 9.91 20.78
CA SER A 83 8.34 8.91 20.86
C SER A 83 9.35 9.27 21.94
N THR A 84 9.75 8.30 22.74
CA THR A 84 10.86 8.44 23.69
C THR A 84 12.23 8.29 23.03
N SER A 85 12.29 7.85 21.77
CA SER A 85 13.55 7.70 21.03
C SER A 85 13.99 9.03 20.41
N ARG A 86 15.31 9.27 20.42
CA ARG A 86 15.94 10.39 19.70
C ARG A 86 16.02 10.16 18.18
N LYS A 87 15.93 8.91 17.71
CA LYS A 87 16.05 8.54 16.29
C LYS A 87 15.03 7.44 15.91
N PRO A 88 13.72 7.71 16.05
CA PRO A 88 12.66 6.70 15.90
C PRO A 88 12.70 5.96 14.56
N PHE A 89 13.05 6.64 13.47
CA PHE A 89 13.21 6.03 12.15
C PHE A 89 14.30 4.96 12.08
N VAL A 90 15.47 5.26 12.65
CA VAL A 90 16.61 4.35 12.65
C VAL A 90 16.28 3.14 13.51
N ASP A 91 15.62 3.38 14.65
CA ASP A 91 15.21 2.34 15.58
C ASP A 91 14.15 1.44 14.98
N LEU A 92 13.19 1.97 14.21
CA LEU A 92 12.17 1.18 13.52
C LEU A 92 12.77 0.23 12.47
N ILE A 93 13.72 0.72 11.68
CA ILE A 93 14.46 -0.09 10.70
C ILE A 93 15.28 -1.17 11.42
N LYS A 94 15.85 -0.84 12.60
CA LYS A 94 16.68 -1.75 13.39
C LYS A 94 15.90 -2.66 14.34
N GLY A 95 14.66 -2.37 14.69
CA GLY A 95 13.88 -3.19 15.63
C GLY A 95 13.37 -4.49 14.99
N HIS A 96 13.11 -4.45 13.68
CA HIS A 96 12.45 -5.53 12.94
C HIS A 96 13.43 -6.35 12.09
N HIS A 97 14.34 -7.08 12.75
CA HIS A 97 15.45 -7.79 12.09
C HIS A 97 15.13 -9.19 11.55
N SER A 98 14.01 -9.79 11.91
CA SER A 98 13.65 -11.10 11.37
C SER A 98 13.43 -11.01 9.86
N GLY A 99 14.25 -11.74 9.10
CA GLY A 99 14.07 -11.84 7.66
C GLY A 99 12.72 -12.47 7.29
N PRO A 100 12.28 -12.31 6.04
CA PRO A 100 11.03 -12.90 5.57
C PRO A 100 11.03 -14.42 5.77
N VAL A 101 9.98 -14.94 6.41
CA VAL A 101 9.81 -16.38 6.62
C VAL A 101 9.70 -17.07 5.26
N LYS A 102 10.35 -18.24 5.08
CA LYS A 102 10.33 -19.02 3.83
C LYS A 102 8.91 -19.22 3.22
N SER A 103 7.87 -19.30 4.06
CA SER A 103 6.48 -19.39 3.57
C SER A 103 6.02 -18.14 2.83
N VAL A 104 6.46 -16.94 3.24
CA VAL A 104 6.09 -15.68 2.58
C VAL A 104 6.60 -15.65 1.15
N TRP A 105 7.85 -16.07 0.94
CA TRP A 105 8.42 -16.24 -0.40
C TRP A 105 7.62 -17.22 -1.25
N ALA A 106 7.28 -18.38 -0.69
CA ALA A 106 6.46 -19.38 -1.39
C ALA A 106 5.09 -18.82 -1.81
N TYR A 107 4.44 -18.02 -0.96
CA TYR A 107 3.16 -17.40 -1.32
C TYR A 107 3.31 -16.34 -2.41
N CYS A 108 4.29 -15.45 -2.28
CA CYS A 108 4.48 -14.38 -3.26
C CYS A 108 4.84 -14.97 -4.63
N LEU A 109 5.65 -16.02 -4.65
CA LEU A 109 5.95 -16.78 -5.86
C LEU A 109 4.71 -17.49 -6.41
N PHE A 110 3.89 -18.11 -5.56
CA PHE A 110 2.63 -18.72 -5.98
C PHE A 110 1.68 -17.71 -6.63
N ILE A 111 1.54 -16.51 -6.04
CA ILE A 111 0.69 -15.45 -6.59
C ILE A 111 1.25 -14.96 -7.94
N LEU A 112 2.57 -14.77 -8.04
CA LEU A 112 3.20 -14.41 -9.31
C LEU A 112 2.95 -15.47 -10.38
N LEU A 113 3.16 -16.75 -10.06
CA LEU A 113 2.90 -17.86 -10.98
C LEU A 113 1.42 -17.92 -11.38
N PHE A 114 0.50 -17.70 -10.44
CA PHE A 114 -0.92 -17.58 -10.75
C PHE A 114 -1.17 -16.44 -11.74
N MET A 115 -0.60 -15.25 -11.51
CA MET A 115 -0.72 -14.11 -12.43
C MET A 115 -0.18 -14.41 -13.83
N LEU A 116 0.95 -15.12 -13.93
CA LEU A 116 1.57 -15.49 -15.20
C LEU A 116 0.77 -16.58 -15.95
N VAL A 117 0.34 -17.62 -15.25
CA VAL A 117 -0.32 -18.80 -15.85
C VAL A 117 -1.79 -18.52 -16.15
N TYR A 118 -2.53 -17.95 -15.19
CA TYR A 118 -3.94 -17.62 -15.35
C TYR A 118 -4.10 -16.34 -16.16
N GLY A 119 -3.46 -15.25 -15.74
CA GLY A 119 -3.62 -13.95 -16.40
C GLY A 119 -3.07 -13.91 -17.83
N ARG A 120 -2.11 -14.78 -18.16
CA ARG A 120 -1.46 -14.89 -19.48
C ARG A 120 -1.07 -13.50 -20.03
N PRO A 121 -0.09 -12.82 -19.40
CA PRO A 121 0.30 -11.50 -19.85
C PRO A 121 0.77 -11.55 -21.31
N ILE A 122 0.20 -10.69 -22.13
CA ILE A 122 0.58 -10.48 -23.53
C ILE A 122 1.17 -9.09 -23.67
N PHE A 123 2.03 -8.89 -24.67
CA PHE A 123 2.56 -7.57 -24.98
C PHE A 123 1.41 -6.60 -25.26
N ASN A 124 1.47 -5.41 -24.67
CA ASN A 124 0.40 -4.42 -24.81
C ASN A 124 0.38 -3.84 -26.23
N PRO A 125 -0.62 -4.17 -27.07
CA PRO A 125 -0.64 -3.71 -28.46
C PRO A 125 -1.05 -2.25 -28.62
N LEU A 126 -1.70 -1.67 -27.59
CA LEU A 126 -2.19 -0.30 -27.57
C LEU A 126 -1.35 0.61 -26.66
N GLY A 127 -0.35 0.06 -25.97
CA GLY A 127 0.42 0.77 -24.97
C GLY A 127 1.50 1.65 -25.57
N HIS A 128 1.60 2.88 -25.09
CA HIS A 128 2.73 3.77 -25.37
C HIS A 128 3.86 3.43 -24.39
N ILE A 129 4.63 2.37 -24.68
CA ILE A 129 5.69 1.93 -23.77
C ILE A 129 6.78 3.02 -23.67
N SER A 130 6.72 3.77 -22.57
CA SER A 130 7.75 4.71 -22.16
C SER A 130 8.52 4.11 -20.99
N VAL A 131 9.80 3.83 -21.19
CA VAL A 131 10.68 3.27 -20.14
C VAL A 131 10.66 4.15 -18.88
N LEU A 132 10.63 5.47 -19.06
CA LEU A 132 10.56 6.41 -17.94
C LEU A 132 9.26 6.26 -17.16
N ASN A 133 8.12 6.08 -17.84
CA ASN A 133 6.82 5.92 -17.17
C ASN A 133 6.75 4.57 -16.45
N VAL A 134 7.29 3.49 -17.03
CA VAL A 134 7.39 2.20 -16.33
C VAL A 134 8.21 2.34 -15.04
N ILE A 135 9.36 3.01 -15.09
CA ILE A 135 10.20 3.28 -13.91
C ILE A 135 9.42 4.12 -12.89
N THR A 136 8.75 5.18 -13.33
CA THR A 136 7.92 6.05 -12.47
C THR A 136 6.79 5.26 -11.80
N SER A 137 6.12 4.35 -12.51
CA SER A 137 5.10 3.47 -11.93
C SER A 137 5.69 2.49 -10.91
N ILE A 138 6.87 1.92 -11.19
CA ILE A 138 7.56 1.02 -10.24
C ILE A 138 7.91 1.75 -8.94
N ILE A 139 8.54 2.93 -9.06
CA ILE A 139 8.95 3.77 -7.92
C ILE A 139 7.70 4.23 -7.16
N GLY A 140 6.70 4.73 -7.89
CA GLY A 140 5.43 5.21 -7.36
C GLY A 140 4.69 4.12 -6.59
N THR A 141 4.50 2.95 -7.19
CA THR A 141 3.85 1.79 -6.55
C THR A 141 4.59 1.37 -5.28
N SER A 142 5.92 1.26 -5.36
CA SER A 142 6.75 0.88 -4.22
C SER A 142 6.55 1.83 -3.05
N LEU A 143 6.64 3.14 -3.30
CA LEU A 143 6.52 4.18 -2.27
C LEU A 143 5.10 4.33 -1.75
N PHE A 144 4.10 4.15 -2.62
CA PHE A 144 2.70 4.20 -2.24
C PHE A 144 2.40 3.18 -1.15
N PHE A 145 2.76 1.91 -1.35
CA PHE A 145 2.57 0.87 -0.33
C PHE A 145 3.57 0.94 0.82
N ALA A 146 4.82 1.29 0.56
CA ALA A 146 5.83 1.38 1.61
C ALA A 146 5.47 2.47 2.63
N SER A 147 4.94 3.62 2.19
CA SER A 147 4.54 4.71 3.09
C SER A 147 3.48 4.28 4.10
N ASP A 148 2.43 3.58 3.66
CA ASP A 148 1.40 3.03 4.53
C ASP A 148 2.01 2.05 5.55
N VAL A 149 2.88 1.15 5.09
CA VAL A 149 3.58 0.18 5.95
C VAL A 149 4.45 0.87 6.99
N PHE A 150 5.17 1.94 6.62
CA PHE A 150 6.00 2.71 7.55
C PHE A 150 5.17 3.39 8.63
N VAL A 151 4.04 4.00 8.28
CA VAL A 151 3.13 4.60 9.26
C VAL A 151 2.61 3.54 10.22
N VAL A 152 2.12 2.41 9.68
CA VAL A 152 1.59 1.31 10.49
C VAL A 152 2.63 0.75 11.46
N LEU A 153 3.87 0.56 11.01
CA LEU A 153 4.95 0.09 11.89
C LEU A 153 5.31 1.10 12.96
N THR A 154 5.28 2.40 12.64
CA THR A 154 5.55 3.46 13.63
C THR A 154 4.46 3.46 14.70
N LEU A 155 3.20 3.26 14.30
CA LEU A 155 2.09 3.13 15.24
C LEU A 155 2.21 1.87 16.10
N GLU A 156 2.57 0.73 15.51
CA GLU A 156 2.74 -0.53 16.27
C GLU A 156 3.90 -0.46 17.27
N ASP A 157 4.98 0.24 16.95
CA ASP A 157 6.12 0.43 17.86
C ASP A 157 5.76 1.32 19.06
N LEU A 158 4.98 2.38 18.83
CA LEU A 158 4.60 3.35 19.87
C LEU A 158 3.36 2.91 20.69
N TYR A 159 2.42 2.23 20.05
CA TYR A 159 1.11 1.87 20.61
C TYR A 159 0.76 0.40 20.32
N PRO A 160 1.55 -0.57 20.83
CA PRO A 160 1.44 -1.97 20.44
C PRO A 160 0.02 -2.52 20.68
N VAL A 161 -0.56 -3.12 19.64
CA VAL A 161 -1.90 -3.71 19.69
C VAL A 161 -1.82 -5.16 20.16
N GLN A 162 -2.82 -5.59 20.95
CA GLN A 162 -2.88 -6.96 21.44
C GLN A 162 -3.02 -7.95 20.27
N LYS A 163 -2.35 -9.12 20.37
CA LYS A 163 -2.37 -10.15 19.32
C LYS A 163 -3.79 -10.59 18.89
N ARG A 164 -4.77 -10.54 19.80
CA ARG A 164 -6.17 -10.89 19.55
C ARG A 164 -6.89 -9.87 18.64
N GLU A 165 -6.45 -8.62 18.64
CA GLU A 165 -7.06 -7.49 17.91
C GLU A 165 -6.39 -7.26 16.54
N ARG A 166 -5.29 -7.96 16.24
CA ARG A 166 -4.55 -7.81 14.97
C ARG A 166 -5.37 -8.06 13.72
N ALA A 167 -6.31 -9.00 13.75
CA ALA A 167 -7.19 -9.22 12.61
C ALA A 167 -8.07 -7.99 12.33
N GLN A 168 -8.58 -7.35 13.39
CA GLN A 168 -9.35 -6.10 13.28
C GLN A 168 -8.47 -4.97 12.77
N GLN A 169 -7.23 -4.87 13.27
CA GLN A 169 -6.23 -3.89 12.83
C GLN A 169 -5.90 -4.04 11.33
N VAL A 170 -5.69 -5.27 10.83
CA VAL A 170 -5.47 -5.54 9.41
C VAL A 170 -6.66 -5.08 8.56
N ILE A 171 -7.88 -5.47 8.94
CA ILE A 171 -9.10 -5.09 8.22
C ILE A 171 -9.25 -3.57 8.22
N LEU A 172 -9.04 -2.93 9.37
CA LEU A 172 -9.13 -1.49 9.55
C LEU A 172 -8.22 -0.76 8.56
N TYR A 173 -6.92 -1.08 8.56
CA TYR A 173 -5.97 -0.43 7.67
C TYR A 173 -6.27 -0.66 6.21
N SER A 174 -6.61 -1.89 5.81
CA SER A 174 -6.94 -2.18 4.41
C SER A 174 -8.17 -1.42 3.93
N VAL A 175 -9.24 -1.39 4.73
CA VAL A 175 -10.48 -0.68 4.39
C VAL A 175 -10.24 0.82 4.34
N MET A 176 -9.53 1.39 5.33
CA MET A 176 -9.22 2.82 5.33
C MET A 176 -8.32 3.21 4.14
N SER A 177 -7.24 2.47 3.87
CA SER A 177 -6.38 2.73 2.71
C SER A 177 -7.17 2.65 1.41
N PHE A 178 -8.04 1.65 1.22
CA PHE A 178 -8.88 1.54 0.02
C PHE A 178 -9.85 2.71 -0.14
N LEU A 179 -10.63 3.01 0.91
CA LEU A 179 -11.61 4.09 0.86
C LEU A 179 -10.93 5.44 0.58
N PHE A 180 -9.82 5.75 1.25
CA PHE A 180 -9.11 6.99 1.00
C PHE A 180 -8.43 7.02 -0.36
N ALA A 181 -7.78 5.94 -0.81
CA ALA A 181 -7.17 5.90 -2.14
C ALA A 181 -8.24 6.17 -3.23
N LYS A 182 -9.40 5.51 -3.14
CA LYS A 182 -10.49 5.68 -4.10
C LYS A 182 -11.09 7.10 -4.10
N ASN A 183 -11.16 7.76 -2.94
CA ASN A 183 -11.76 9.10 -2.84
C ASN A 183 -10.75 10.23 -3.10
N VAL A 184 -9.49 10.08 -2.71
CA VAL A 184 -8.44 11.08 -2.94
C VAL A 184 -8.06 11.13 -4.41
N PHE A 185 -7.95 9.96 -5.04
CA PHE A 185 -7.62 9.84 -6.47
C PHE A 185 -8.87 9.54 -7.29
N ALA A 186 -9.96 10.28 -7.05
CA ALA A 186 -11.27 10.00 -7.65
C ALA A 186 -11.29 10.13 -9.19
N TYR A 187 -10.30 10.79 -9.78
CA TYR A 187 -10.13 10.89 -11.24
C TYR A 187 -9.54 9.60 -11.85
N THR A 188 -9.14 8.62 -11.04
CA THR A 188 -8.63 7.33 -11.52
C THR A 188 -9.59 6.19 -11.21
N ASP A 189 -10.03 5.45 -12.24
CA ASP A 189 -10.90 4.29 -12.01
C ASP A 189 -10.12 3.01 -11.67
N GLY A 190 -8.80 3.10 -11.43
CA GLY A 190 -7.95 1.94 -11.21
C GLY A 190 -7.96 1.40 -9.77
N PHE A 191 -8.54 2.13 -8.81
CA PHE A 191 -8.73 1.65 -7.43
C PHE A 191 -10.02 0.84 -7.28
N ASP A 192 -9.98 -0.41 -7.73
CA ASP A 192 -11.06 -1.38 -7.62
C ASP A 192 -11.00 -2.21 -6.30
N PHE A 193 -11.92 -3.15 -6.13
CA PHE A 193 -11.94 -4.03 -4.95
C PHE A 193 -10.71 -4.96 -4.87
N SER A 194 -9.97 -5.14 -5.96
CA SER A 194 -8.72 -5.90 -5.99
C SER A 194 -7.64 -5.18 -5.17
N TYR A 195 -7.61 -3.84 -5.19
CA TYR A 195 -6.73 -3.04 -4.32
C TYR A 195 -6.99 -3.29 -2.83
N LEU A 196 -8.26 -3.38 -2.42
CA LEU A 196 -8.62 -3.71 -1.03
C LEU A 196 -8.05 -5.08 -0.63
N ILE A 197 -8.22 -6.09 -1.48
CA ILE A 197 -7.76 -7.45 -1.18
C ILE A 197 -6.22 -7.51 -1.14
N LEU A 198 -5.53 -6.83 -2.05
CA LEU A 198 -4.07 -6.73 -2.03
C LEU A 198 -3.59 -6.00 -0.75
N SER A 199 -4.30 -4.97 -0.31
CA SER A 199 -4.02 -4.28 0.96
C SER A 199 -4.26 -5.19 2.18
N LEU A 200 -5.26 -6.07 2.14
CA LEU A 200 -5.47 -7.11 3.17
C LEU A 200 -4.29 -8.07 3.23
N ILE A 201 -3.82 -8.55 2.09
CA ILE A 201 -2.64 -9.45 2.02
C ILE A 201 -1.41 -8.72 2.56
N LEU A 202 -1.18 -7.48 2.13
CA LEU A 202 -0.04 -6.67 2.56
C LEU A 202 0.03 -6.53 4.09
N PHE A 203 -1.04 -6.03 4.73
CA PHE A 203 -1.06 -5.83 6.18
C PHE A 203 -1.10 -7.16 6.94
N PHE A 204 -1.74 -8.20 6.40
CA PHE A 204 -1.64 -9.54 6.98
C PHE A 204 -0.19 -10.03 7.01
N LEU A 205 0.56 -9.87 5.92
CA LEU A 205 1.97 -10.28 5.84
C LEU A 205 2.87 -9.44 6.75
N LEU A 206 2.56 -8.15 6.94
CA LEU A 206 3.28 -7.27 7.86
C LEU A 206 3.28 -7.81 9.31
N PHE A 207 2.14 -8.32 9.77
CA PHE A 207 2.00 -8.87 11.12
C PHE A 207 2.22 -10.39 11.21
N TYR A 208 2.48 -11.06 10.08
CA TYR A 208 2.64 -12.51 10.05
C TYR A 208 3.90 -12.93 10.82
N LYS A 209 3.70 -13.69 11.90
CA LYS A 209 4.76 -14.20 12.79
C LYS A 209 5.70 -13.10 13.32
N ASP A 210 5.17 -11.91 13.59
CA ASP A 210 5.93 -10.79 14.19
C ASP A 210 7.16 -10.37 13.34
N ALA A 211 7.11 -10.60 12.01
CA ALA A 211 8.31 -10.52 11.18
C ALA A 211 8.62 -9.12 10.59
N GLY A 212 7.70 -8.16 10.72
CA GLY A 212 7.92 -6.73 10.43
C GLY A 212 8.03 -6.37 8.95
N TRP A 213 8.63 -5.21 8.61
CA TRP A 213 8.65 -4.69 7.23
C TRP A 213 9.32 -5.63 6.20
N ARG A 214 10.24 -6.49 6.63
CA ARG A 214 10.98 -7.37 5.71
C ARG A 214 10.09 -8.45 5.07
N THR A 215 8.95 -8.81 5.68
CA THR A 215 7.98 -9.73 5.05
C THR A 215 7.17 -9.09 3.95
N VAL A 216 7.10 -7.77 3.91
CA VAL A 216 6.39 -7.02 2.87
C VAL A 216 7.22 -6.96 1.58
N ILE A 217 8.55 -6.98 1.66
CA ILE A 217 9.44 -6.84 0.50
C ILE A 217 9.13 -7.89 -0.60
N PRO A 218 9.02 -9.21 -0.30
CA PRO A 218 8.65 -10.19 -1.32
C PRO A 218 7.29 -9.92 -1.94
N PHE A 219 6.33 -9.40 -1.16
CA PHE A 219 5.02 -9.05 -1.70
C PHE A 219 5.12 -7.86 -2.66
N LEU A 220 5.87 -6.81 -2.33
CA LEU A 220 6.08 -5.68 -3.23
C LEU A 220 6.77 -6.13 -4.53
N LEU A 221 7.86 -6.89 -4.42
CA LEU A 221 8.69 -7.29 -5.56
C LEU A 221 8.02 -8.29 -6.50
N PHE A 222 7.28 -9.27 -5.97
CA PHE A 222 6.72 -10.37 -6.78
C PHE A 222 5.22 -10.22 -7.03
N VAL A 223 4.51 -9.38 -6.27
CA VAL A 223 3.05 -9.22 -6.40
C VAL A 223 2.71 -7.79 -6.80
N ALA A 224 2.88 -6.80 -5.93
CA ALA A 224 2.35 -5.45 -6.17
C ALA A 224 2.99 -4.75 -7.38
N ILE A 225 4.33 -4.72 -7.46
CA ILE A 225 5.04 -4.02 -8.54
C ILE A 225 4.79 -4.69 -9.90
N PRO A 226 4.98 -6.02 -10.07
CA PRO A 226 4.68 -6.65 -11.35
C PRO A 226 3.22 -6.45 -11.75
N HIS A 227 2.31 -6.56 -10.80
CA HIS A 227 0.89 -6.43 -11.07
C HIS A 227 0.50 -5.04 -11.56
N PHE A 228 0.88 -3.99 -10.84
CA PHE A 228 0.50 -2.62 -11.16
C PHE A 228 1.33 -2.05 -12.30
N SER A 229 2.65 -2.18 -12.26
CA SER A 229 3.53 -1.50 -13.22
C SER A 229 3.76 -2.29 -14.50
N LEU A 230 3.78 -3.63 -14.43
CA LEU A 230 4.16 -4.47 -15.58
C LEU A 230 2.98 -5.11 -16.29
N PHE A 231 1.91 -5.48 -15.57
CA PHE A 231 0.80 -6.28 -16.09
C PHE A 231 -0.51 -5.52 -16.32
N GLY A 232 -0.44 -4.19 -16.42
CA GLY A 232 -1.55 -3.38 -16.93
C GLY A 232 -2.67 -3.10 -15.93
N LYS A 233 -2.42 -3.29 -14.64
CA LYS A 233 -3.41 -3.01 -13.58
C LYS A 233 -3.12 -1.74 -12.79
N ASP A 234 -2.21 -0.91 -13.29
CA ASP A 234 -1.83 0.38 -12.73
C ASP A 234 -3.08 1.19 -12.30
N PRO A 235 -3.16 1.62 -11.03
CA PRO A 235 -4.35 2.30 -10.53
C PRO A 235 -4.52 3.73 -11.08
N PHE A 236 -3.46 4.32 -11.65
CA PHE A 236 -3.48 5.66 -12.23
C PHE A 236 -3.61 5.62 -13.75
N TRP A 237 -2.85 4.74 -14.42
CA TRP A 237 -2.78 4.71 -15.89
C TRP A 237 -3.49 3.52 -16.55
N LYS A 238 -4.14 2.62 -15.78
CA LYS A 238 -4.92 1.46 -16.30
C LYS A 238 -4.20 0.59 -17.34
N GLY A 239 -2.86 0.61 -17.32
CA GLY A 239 -2.02 -0.14 -18.24
C GLY A 239 -1.57 0.58 -19.52
N GLU A 240 -1.87 1.86 -19.71
CA GLU A 240 -1.42 2.66 -20.87
C GLU A 240 0.09 2.58 -21.09
N TYR A 241 0.86 2.65 -19.99
CA TYR A 241 2.32 2.59 -20.01
C TYR A 241 2.89 1.22 -19.62
N SER A 242 2.03 0.24 -19.32
CA SER A 242 2.50 -1.10 -18.94
C SER A 242 2.97 -1.88 -20.18
N PRO A 243 4.11 -2.57 -20.11
CA PRO A 243 4.63 -3.38 -21.21
C PRO A 243 3.73 -4.58 -21.53
N PHE A 244 3.03 -5.11 -20.52
CA PHE A 244 2.10 -6.22 -20.69
C PHE A 244 0.72 -5.90 -20.15
N ILE A 245 -0.27 -6.57 -20.71
CA ILE A 245 -1.65 -6.59 -20.20
C ILE A 245 -2.09 -8.04 -20.04
N TYR A 246 -2.96 -8.31 -19.07
CA TYR A 246 -3.52 -9.65 -18.93
C TYR A 246 -4.47 -9.96 -20.09
N LYS A 247 -4.22 -11.07 -20.81
CA LYS A 247 -5.17 -11.58 -21.80
C LYS A 247 -6.46 -12.02 -21.12
N TRP A 248 -6.36 -12.62 -19.94
CA TRP A 248 -7.50 -13.02 -19.12
C TRP A 248 -7.54 -12.14 -17.88
N PRO A 249 -8.54 -11.25 -17.75
CA PRO A 249 -8.55 -10.24 -16.71
C PRO A 249 -8.58 -10.92 -15.33
N ILE A 250 -7.60 -10.58 -14.49
CA ILE A 250 -7.62 -10.96 -13.09
C ILE A 250 -8.52 -9.97 -12.36
N GLU A 251 -9.72 -10.43 -12.05
CA GLU A 251 -10.73 -9.68 -11.30
C GLU A 251 -10.66 -9.93 -9.79
N SER A 252 -11.38 -9.11 -9.02
CA SER A 252 -11.40 -9.13 -7.56
C SER A 252 -11.74 -10.50 -6.95
N LEU A 253 -12.59 -11.31 -7.60
CA LEU A 253 -12.91 -12.66 -7.16
C LEU A 253 -11.68 -13.57 -7.09
N HIS A 254 -10.74 -13.44 -8.04
CA HIS A 254 -9.51 -14.22 -8.07
C HIS A 254 -8.60 -13.87 -6.89
N TYR A 255 -8.48 -12.59 -6.56
CA TYR A 255 -7.74 -12.15 -5.37
C TYR A 255 -8.37 -12.66 -4.09
N LEU A 256 -9.70 -12.72 -4.02
CA LEU A 256 -10.40 -13.26 -2.86
C LEU A 256 -10.09 -14.76 -2.68
N ILE A 257 -10.08 -15.52 -3.78
CA ILE A 257 -9.66 -16.94 -3.76
C ILE A 257 -8.21 -17.07 -3.28
N ILE A 258 -7.30 -16.25 -3.78
CA ILE A 258 -5.89 -16.22 -3.34
C ILE A 258 -5.79 -15.94 -1.83
N LEU A 259 -6.55 -14.97 -1.34
CA LEU A 259 -6.59 -14.61 0.08
C LEU A 259 -7.09 -15.80 0.93
N ILE A 260 -8.15 -16.47 0.50
CA ILE A 260 -8.67 -17.67 1.17
C ILE A 260 -7.62 -18.78 1.20
N VAL A 261 -6.95 -19.06 0.06
CA VAL A 261 -5.89 -20.05 -0.03
C VAL A 261 -4.73 -19.73 0.92
N LEU A 262 -4.34 -18.45 1.02
CA LEU A 262 -3.33 -17.98 1.96
C LEU A 262 -3.73 -18.25 3.41
N PHE A 263 -4.97 -17.93 3.80
CA PHE A 263 -5.49 -18.22 5.13
C PHE A 263 -5.55 -19.72 5.43
N CYS A 264 -6.06 -20.53 4.50
CA CYS A 264 -6.14 -21.98 4.65
C CYS A 264 -4.75 -22.62 4.83
N TYR A 265 -3.78 -22.23 4.00
CA TYR A 265 -2.42 -22.76 4.11
C TYR A 265 -1.77 -22.33 5.43
N THR A 266 -1.90 -21.05 5.83
CA THR A 266 -1.28 -20.57 7.08
C THR A 266 -1.86 -21.29 8.30
N TYR A 267 -3.17 -21.54 8.30
CA TYR A 267 -3.85 -22.33 9.31
C TYR A 267 -3.36 -23.79 9.35
N TYR A 268 -3.30 -24.46 8.18
CA TYR A 268 -2.79 -25.82 8.06
C TYR A 268 -1.36 -25.95 8.59
N LYS A 269 -0.48 -25.03 8.20
CA LYS A 269 0.92 -25.02 8.67
C LYS A 269 1.02 -24.80 10.18
N LYS A 270 0.18 -23.95 10.77
CA LYS A 270 0.16 -23.73 12.23
C LYS A 270 -0.24 -24.99 12.99
N LYS A 271 -1.25 -25.73 12.51
CA LYS A 271 -1.69 -26.99 13.12
C LYS A 271 -0.58 -28.05 13.14
N ASN A 272 0.13 -28.23 12.02
CA ASN A 272 1.19 -29.24 11.90
C ASN A 272 2.45 -28.94 12.72
N VAL A 273 2.69 -27.68 13.09
CA VAL A 273 3.78 -27.32 14.01
C VAL A 273 3.42 -27.66 15.45
N ASN A 274 2.15 -27.51 15.84
CA ASN A 274 1.69 -27.80 17.21
C ASN A 274 1.43 -29.30 17.46
N SER A 275 1.46 -30.14 16.42
CA SER A 275 1.29 -31.59 16.53
C SER A 275 2.61 -32.36 16.56
N LYS A 276 3.74 -31.66 16.60
CA LYS A 276 5.10 -32.21 16.76
C LYS A 276 5.69 -31.69 18.06
#